data_AF-A0A942UR53-F1
#
_entry.id   AF-A0A942UR53-F1
#
_cell.length_a   1.000
_cell.length_b   1.000
_cell.length_c   1.000
_cell.angle_alpha   90.00
_cell.angle_beta   90.00
_cell.angle_gamma   90.00
#
_symmetry.space_group_name_H-M   'P 1'
#
loop_
_entity.id
_entity.type
_entity.pdbx_description
1 polymer ?
#
loop_
_entity_poly.entity_id
_entity_poly.type
_entity_poly.pdbx_seq_one_letter_code
_entity_poly.pdbx_strand_id
1 'polypeptide(L)' 'MKRNYLFFAILCIILFLNIVFTQYVVHQYYFENYLNVLIFCALNIALFPIALFIYKKDVKTHE' A
#
# COMPACT_ATOMS: atom_id res chain seq x y z
N MET A 1 -1.54 3.71 27.20
CA MET A 1 -1.46 4.12 25.78
C MET A 1 -0.08 3.80 25.20
N LYS A 2 0.27 2.52 25.03
CA LYS A 2 1.45 2.10 24.25
C LYS A 2 0.94 1.48 22.95
N ARG A 3 0.31 2.29 22.08
CA ARG A 3 0.03 1.84 20.71
C ARG A 3 1.39 1.78 20.01
N ASN A 4 1.74 0.67 19.37
CA ASN A 4 2.97 0.57 18.61
C ASN A 4 2.94 1.59 17.47
N TYR A 5 3.58 2.75 17.68
CA TYR A 5 3.77 3.78 16.66
C TYR A 5 4.40 3.21 15.37
N LEU A 6 5.14 2.11 15.48
CA LEU A 6 5.69 1.35 14.35
C LEU A 6 4.61 0.85 13.39
N PHE A 7 3.57 0.16 13.86
CA PHE A 7 2.54 -0.37 12.97
C PHE A 7 1.67 0.74 12.39
N PHE A 8 1.40 1.79 13.17
CA PHE A 8 0.73 2.99 12.67
C PHE A 8 1.54 3.69 11.57
N ALA A 9 2.85 3.85 11.77
CA ALA A 9 3.76 4.42 10.77
C ALA A 9 3.81 3.56 9.50
N ILE A 10 3.86 2.23 9.63
CA ILE A 10 3.84 1.30 8.49
C ILE A 10 2.53 1.45 7.70
N LEU A 11 1.38 1.53 8.37
CA LEU A 11 0.09 1.74 7.70
C LEU A 11 0.02 3.09 6.97
N CYS A 12 0.56 4.16 7.57
CA CYS A 12 0.68 5.47 6.92
C CYS A 12 1.59 5.41 5.68
N ILE A 13 2.71 4.69 5.74
CA ILE A 13 3.60 4.48 4.59
C ILE A 13 2.87 3.72 3.48
N ILE A 14 2.11 2.68 3.81
CA ILE A 14 1.34 1.90 2.83
C ILE A 14 0.29 2.79 2.15
N LEU A 15 -0.40 3.64 2.92
CA LEU A 15 -1.36 4.60 2.38
C LEU A 15 -0.68 5.60 1.42
N PHE A 16 0.47 6.14 1.81
CA PHE A 16 1.23 7.05 0.96
C PHE A 16 1.69 6.37 -0.34
N LEU A 17 2.17 5.12 -0.23
CA LEU A 17 2.62 4.33 -1.37
C LEU A 17 1.47 4.01 -2.33
N ASN A 18 0.24 3.85 -1.82
CA ASN A 18 -0.97 3.70 -2.63
C ASN A 18 -1.22 4.94 -3.52
N ILE A 19 -1.08 6.14 -2.96
CA ILE A 19 -1.23 7.41 -3.69
C ILE A 19 -0.15 7.55 -4.76
N VAL A 20 1.11 7.23 -4.43
CA VAL A 20 2.24 7.28 -5.37
C VAL A 20 2.05 6.32 -6.53
N PHE A 21 1.64 5.08 -6.26
CA PHE A 21 1.38 4.10 -7.33
C PHE A 21 0.24 4.56 -8.24
N THR A 22 -0.82 5.14 -7.70
CA THR A 22 -1.91 5.71 -8.52
C THR A 22 -1.41 6.84 -9.42
N GLN A 23 -0.54 7.72 -8.93
CA GLN A 23 0.10 8.75 -9.77
C GLN A 23 0.98 8.14 -10.86
N TYR A 24 1.71 7.08 -10.55
CA TYR A 24 2.55 6.37 -11.51
C TYR A 24 1.72 5.65 -12.59
N VAL A 25 0.57 5.10 -12.22
CA VAL A 25 -0.42 4.53 -13.15
C VAL A 25 -0.89 5.58 -14.14
N VAL A 26 -1.31 6.76 -13.66
CA VAL A 26 -1.78 7.85 -14.53
C VAL A 26 -0.67 8.32 -15.47
N HIS A 27 0.56 8.42 -14.97
CA HIS A 27 1.72 8.81 -15.76
C HIS A 27 2.04 7.75 -16.84
N GLN A 28 2.12 6.47 -16.48
CA GLN A 28 2.39 5.38 -17.42
C GLN A 28 1.25 5.19 -18.45
N TYR A 29 0.00 5.47 -18.06
CA TYR A 29 -1.14 5.45 -18.96
C TYR A 29 -1.02 6.52 -20.05
N TYR A 30 -0.54 7.71 -19.68
CA TYR A 30 -0.27 8.79 -20.64
C TYR A 30 0.88 8.48 -21.61
N PHE A 31 1.82 7.61 -21.22
CA PHE A 31 2.95 7.17 -22.05
C PHE A 31 2.67 5.89 -22.85
N GLU A 32 1.40 5.48 -22.95
CA GLU A 32 0.95 4.25 -23.66
C GLU A 32 1.62 2.95 -23.19
N ASN A 33 2.26 2.96 -22.02
CA ASN A 33 2.88 1.78 -21.41
C ASN A 33 1.85 0.99 -20.58
N TYR A 34 0.85 0.45 -21.27
CA TYR A 34 -0.29 -0.25 -20.67
C TYR A 34 0.11 -1.47 -19.83
N LEU A 35 1.22 -2.16 -20.17
CA LEU A 35 1.75 -3.26 -19.36
C LEU A 35 2.20 -2.80 -17.97
N ASN A 36 2.94 -1.69 -17.91
CA ASN A 36 3.37 -1.12 -16.63
C ASN A 36 2.18 -0.64 -15.81
N VAL A 37 1.19 0.00 -16.46
CA VAL A 37 -0.06 0.39 -15.80
C VAL A 37 -0.74 -0.80 -15.14
N LEU A 38 -0.88 -1.92 -15.86
CA LEU A 38 -1.54 -3.12 -15.35
C LEU A 38 -0.77 -3.72 -14.16
N ILE A 39 0.57 -3.78 -14.24
CA ILE A 39 1.44 -4.25 -13.17
C ILE A 39 1.33 -3.37 -11.92
N PHE A 40 1.40 -2.04 -12.08
CA PHE A 40 1.29 -1.10 -10.96
C PHE A 40 -0.11 -1.11 -10.34
N CYS A 41 -1.15 -1.27 -11.15
CA CYS A 41 -2.52 -1.38 -10.65
C CYS A 41 -2.73 -2.68 -9.86
N ALA A 42 -2.18 -3.81 -10.34
CA ALA A 42 -2.20 -5.08 -9.62
C ALA A 42 -1.43 -5.00 -8.29
N LEU A 43 -0.25 -4.35 -8.29
CA LEU A 43 0.53 -4.06 -7.07
C LEU A 43 -0.26 -3.19 -6.08
N ASN A 44 -0.99 -2.19 -6.56
CA ASN A 44 -1.81 -1.31 -5.73
C ASN A 44 -2.96 -2.08 -5.06
N ILE A 45 -3.64 -2.98 -5.80
CA ILE A 45 -4.65 -3.89 -5.25
C ILE A 45 -4.04 -4.86 -4.25
N ALA A 46 -2.83 -5.38 -4.50
CA ALA A 46 -2.12 -6.27 -3.59
C ALA A 46 -1.64 -5.56 -2.31
N LEU A 47 -1.50 -4.23 -2.34
CA LEU A 47 -1.14 -3.43 -1.16
C LEU A 47 -2.21 -3.48 -0.06
N PHE A 48 -3.48 -3.62 -0.43
CA PHE A 48 -4.61 -3.72 0.50
C PHE A 48 -4.56 -4.96 1.40
N PRO A 49 -4.44 -6.20 0.87
CA PRO A 49 -4.31 -7.38 1.72
C PRO A 49 -3.01 -7.37 2.55
N ILE A 50 -1.93 -6.76 2.04
CA ILE A 50 -0.70 -6.56 2.82
C ILE A 50 -0.96 -5.65 4.03
N ALA A 51 -1.69 -4.54 3.83
CA ALA A 51 -2.08 -3.65 4.92
C ALA A 51 -2.93 -4.37 5.99
N LEU A 52 -3.92 -5.17 5.54
CA LEU A 52 -4.76 -5.97 6.44
C LEU A 52 -3.96 -7.02 7.21
N PHE A 53 -2.97 -7.65 6.56
CA PHE A 53 -2.11 -8.64 7.22
C PHE A 53 -1.24 -8.00 8.29
N ILE A 54 -0.67 -6.83 8.01
CA ILE A 54 0.13 -6.05 8.96
C ILE A 54 -0.73 -5.58 10.13
N TYR A 55 -1.95 -5.10 9.86
CA TYR A 55 -2.91 -4.72 10.90
C TYR A 55 -3.28 -5.90 11.81
N LYS A 56 -3.56 -7.08 11.23
CA LYS A 56 -3.82 -8.30 12.01
C LYS A 56 -2.64 -8.73 12.86
N LYS A 57 -1.40 -8.57 12.35
CA LYS A 57 -0.18 -8.85 13.12
C LYS A 57 0.02 -7.89 14.29
N ASP A 58 -0.28 -6.60 14.10
CA ASP A 58 -0.25 -5.60 15.18
C ASP A 58 -1.17 -5.99 16.33
N VAL A 59 -2.43 -6.32 16.01
CA VAL A 59 -3.44 -6.72 16.99
C VAL A 59 -2.99 -7.97 17.77
N LYS A 60 -2.42 -8.96 17.08
CA LYS A 60 -1.91 -10.20 17.72
C LYS A 60 -0.64 -9.96 18.57
N THR A 61 0.14 -8.92 18.30
CA THR A 61 1.33 -8.57 19.09
C THR A 61 0.96 -7.81 20.36
N HIS A 62 -0.23 -7.21 20.41
CA HIS A 62 -0.76 -6.43 21.53
C HIS A 62 -1.69 -7.23 22.45
N GLU A 63 -1.94 -8.51 22.16
CA GLU A 63 -2.62 -9.50 23.02
C GLU A 63 -1.62 -10.23 23.91
#